data_AF-A0A1H7M1M7-F1
#
_entry.id   AF-A0A1H7M1M7-F1
#
_cell.length_a   1.000
_cell.length_b   1.000
_cell.length_c   1.000
_cell.angle_alpha   90.00
_cell.angle_beta   90.00
_cell.angle_gamma   90.00
#
_symmetry.space_group_name_H-M   'P 1'
#
loop_
_entity.id
_entity.type
_entity.pdbx_description
1 polymer ?
#
loop_
_entity_poly.entity_id
_entity_poly.type
_entity_poly.pdbx_seq_one_letter_code
_entity_poly.pdbx_strand_id
1 'polypeptide(L)' 'MQLEAIYRSGRIHFTTPVRLKHHDIRVRIEIPDEEIESAPQPPEAEAPRTTASSFIEELKAIQAPIRDLLQSPENT' A
#
# COMPACT_ATOMS: atom_id res chain seq x y z
N MET A 1 -9.37 -28.59 -6.85
CA MET A 1 -10.36 -28.10 -7.84
C MET A 1 -9.64 -27.17 -8.78
N GLN A 2 -9.88 -27.32 -10.09
CA GLN A 2 -9.41 -26.39 -11.12
C GLN A 2 -10.62 -25.58 -11.58
N LEU A 3 -10.43 -24.27 -11.75
CA LEU A 3 -11.45 -23.33 -12.18
C LEU A 3 -10.93 -22.66 -13.45
N GLU A 4 -11.78 -22.61 -14.46
CA GLU A 4 -11.46 -21.92 -15.71
C GLU A 4 -11.78 -20.43 -15.57
N ALA A 5 -10.85 -19.61 -16.04
CA ALA A 5 -11.00 -18.18 -16.06
C ALA A 5 -10.41 -17.61 -17.35
N ILE A 6 -11.00 -16.50 -17.79
CA ILE A 6 -10.59 -15.78 -18.99
C ILE A 6 -9.86 -14.53 -18.53
N TYR A 7 -8.62 -14.39 -18.98
CA TYR A 7 -7.88 -13.14 -18.87
C TYR A 7 -8.25 -12.23 -20.05
N ARG A 8 -8.76 -11.03 -19.76
CA ARG A 8 -9.10 -10.03 -20.77
C ARG A 8 -8.75 -8.64 -20.25
N SER A 9 -7.85 -7.95 -20.95
CA SER A 9 -7.49 -6.55 -20.68
C SER A 9 -7.05 -6.29 -19.22
N GLY A 10 -6.19 -7.15 -18.66
CA GLY A 10 -5.69 -6.99 -17.29
C GLY A 10 -6.61 -7.52 -16.19
N ARG A 11 -7.74 -8.15 -16.54
CA ARG A 11 -8.71 -8.69 -15.58
C ARG A 11 -8.99 -10.16 -15.82
N ILE A 12 -9.08 -10.91 -14.74
CA ILE A 12 -9.40 -12.34 -14.74
C ILE A 12 -10.87 -12.50 -14.38
N HIS A 13 -11.63 -13.14 -15.25
CA HIS A 13 -13.05 -13.42 -15.05
C HIS A 13 -13.27 -14.93 -15.02
N PHE A 14 -13.91 -15.43 -13.96
CA PHE A 14 -14.31 -16.83 -13.89
C PHE A 14 -15.41 -17.11 -14.90
N THR A 15 -15.29 -18.22 -15.65
CA THR A 15 -16.34 -18.64 -16.60
C THR A 15 -17.59 -19.14 -15.88
N THR A 16 -17.41 -19.64 -14.66
CA THR A 16 -18.48 -20.07 -13.77
C THR A 16 -18.60 -19.13 -12.57
N PRO A 17 -19.82 -18.80 -12.12
CA PRO A 17 -20.00 -17.97 -10.94
C PRO A 17 -19.57 -18.75 -9.69
N VAL A 18 -18.39 -18.42 -9.15
CA VAL A 18 -17.86 -19.03 -7.92
C VAL A 18 -18.19 -18.14 -6.73
N ARG A 19 -18.83 -18.71 -5.71
CA ARG A 19 -18.94 -18.09 -4.38
C ARG A 19 -17.91 -18.71 -3.45
N LEU A 20 -16.99 -17.91 -2.99
CA LEU A 20 -15.97 -18.30 -2.03
C LEU A 20 -16.55 -18.20 -0.62
N LYS A 21 -16.25 -19.19 0.23
CA LYS A 21 -16.74 -19.20 1.63
C LYS A 21 -16.05 -18.15 2.51
N HIS A 22 -14.84 -17.73 2.12
CA HIS A 22 -14.03 -16.76 2.85
C HIS A 22 -13.89 -15.50 1.99
N HIS A 23 -13.76 -14.36 2.66
CA HIS A 23 -13.64 -13.05 1.99
C HIS A 23 -12.34 -12.94 1.19
N ASP A 24 -11.22 -13.37 1.75
CA ASP A 24 -9.91 -13.29 1.10
C ASP A 24 -9.33 -14.69 0.89
N ILE A 25 -9.02 -15.00 -0.37
CA ILE A 25 -8.29 -16.21 -0.73
C ILE A 25 -7.10 -15.83 -1.61
N ARG A 26 -5.96 -16.51 -1.41
CA ARG A 26 -4.82 -16.40 -2.31
C ARG A 26 -5.02 -17.39 -3.45
N VAL A 27 -5.02 -16.88 -4.69
CA VAL A 27 -5.14 -17.70 -5.89
C VAL A 27 -3.79 -17.70 -6.61
N ARG A 28 -3.31 -18.88 -6.99
CA ARG A 28 -2.15 -19.05 -7.88
C ARG A 28 -2.66 -19.31 -9.28
N ILE A 29 -2.15 -18.56 -10.25
CA ILE A 29 -2.57 -18.63 -11.64
C ILE A 29 -1.32 -19.00 -12.43
N GLU A 30 -1.43 -20.09 -13.19
CA GLU A 30 -0.35 -20.57 -14.04
C GLU A 30 -0.61 -20.02 -15.44
N ILE A 31 0.28 -19.16 -15.90
CA ILE A 31 0.23 -18.54 -17.23
C ILE A 31 1.57 -18.87 -17.89
N PRO A 32 1.59 -19.45 -19.09
CA PRO A 32 2.83 -19.69 -19.80
C PRO A 32 3.52 -18.37 -20.13
N ASP A 33 4.85 -18.33 -20.01
CA ASP A 33 5.65 -17.11 -20.21
C ASP A 33 5.46 -16.48 -21.61
N GLU A 34 5.12 -17.30 -22.61
CA GLU A 34 4.82 -16.86 -23.99
C GLU A 34 3.63 -15.89 -24.07
N GLU A 35 2.68 -15.98 -23.13
CA GLU A 35 1.47 -15.15 -23.08
C GLU A 35 1.63 -13.92 -22.18
N ILE A 36 2.82 -13.71 -21.60
CA ILE A 36 3.13 -12.58 -20.72
C ILE A 36 3.99 -11.59 -21.47
N GLU A 37 3.38 -10.53 -22.01
CA GLU A 37 4.14 -9.33 -22.36
C GLU A 37 4.64 -8.70 -21.06
N SER A 38 5.96 -8.64 -20.90
CA SER A 38 6.61 -7.96 -19.78
C SER A 38 6.22 -6.48 -19.83
N ALA A 39 5.16 -6.12 -19.10
CA ALA A 39 4.88 -4.71 -18.83
C ALA A 39 6.14 -4.13 -18.16
N PRO A 40 6.61 -2.94 -18.57
CA PRO A 40 7.69 -2.28 -17.86
C PRO A 40 7.29 -2.23 -16.40
N GLN A 41 8.12 -2.82 -15.54
CA GLN A 41 7.93 -2.84 -14.11
C GLN A 41 7.57 -1.41 -13.69
N PRO A 42 6.38 -1.15 -13.13
CA PRO A 42 6.12 0.19 -12.60
C PRO A 42 7.27 0.46 -11.63
N PRO A 43 7.96 1.62 -11.76
CA PRO A 43 9.08 1.92 -10.90
C PRO A 43 8.61 1.67 -9.48
N GLU A 44 9.36 0.86 -8.73
CA GLU A 44 9.13 0.65 -7.30
C GLU A 44 8.72 2.00 -6.73
N ALA A 45 7.50 2.08 -6.22
CA ALA A 45 7.03 3.30 -5.59
C ALA A 45 8.03 3.61 -4.48
N GLU A 46 8.94 4.53 -4.77
CA GLU A 46 9.79 5.15 -3.76
C GLU A 46 8.81 5.65 -2.71
N ALA A 47 8.79 4.95 -1.57
CA ALA A 47 8.03 5.40 -0.42
C ALA A 47 8.36 6.89 -0.23
N PRO A 48 7.39 7.79 -0.05
CA PRO A 48 7.66 9.21 0.08
C PRO A 48 8.38 9.43 1.41
N ARG A 49 9.71 9.28 1.41
CA ARG A 49 10.58 9.46 2.58
C ARG A 49 10.81 10.93 2.90
N THR A 50 10.23 11.85 2.12
CA THR A 50 10.52 13.28 2.21
C THR A 50 9.45 14.09 2.95
N THR A 51 8.26 13.54 3.20
CA THR A 51 7.17 14.30 3.86
C THR A 51 7.14 14.15 5.38
N ALA A 52 7.62 13.01 5.90
CA ALA A 52 7.59 12.73 7.34
C ALA A 52 8.50 13.68 8.14
N SER A 53 9.68 14.01 7.60
CA SER A 53 10.63 14.90 8.29
C SER A 53 10.09 16.33 8.43
N SER A 54 9.50 16.88 7.36
CA SER A 54 8.93 18.23 7.36
C SER A 54 7.71 18.33 8.29
N PHE A 55 6.87 17.30 8.33
CA PHE A 55 5.72 17.23 9.23
C PHE A 55 6.15 17.17 10.71
N ILE A 56 7.18 16.39 11.03
CA ILE A 56 7.74 16.30 12.39
C ILE A 56 8.36 17.64 12.82
N GLU A 57 9.01 18.37 11.90
CA GLU A 57 9.59 19.67 12.19
C GLU A 57 8.51 20.74 12.47
N GLU A 58 7.42 20.72 11.70
CA GLU A 58 6.27 21.60 11.91
C GLU A 58 5.58 21.34 13.27
N LEU A 59 5.38 20.07 13.64
CA LEU A 59 4.84 19.70 14.95
C LEU A 59 5.75 20.18 16.11
N LYS A 60 7.08 20.10 15.95
CA LYS A 60 8.02 20.60 16.96
C LYS A 60 7.96 22.11 17.11
N ALA A 61 7.79 22.85 16.02
CA ALA A 61 7.66 24.30 16.06
C ALA A 61 6.39 24.74 16.82
N ILE A 62 5.28 24.04 16.61
CA ILE A 62 4.01 24.32 17.32
C ILE A 62 4.12 24.02 18.83
N GLN A 63 4.87 22.98 19.21
CA GLN A 63 5.03 22.57 20.62
C GLN A 63 6.10 23.34 21.39
N ALA A 64 6.99 24.07 20.71
CA ALA A 64 8.11 24.79 21.32
C ALA A 64 7.68 25.78 22.44
N PRO A 65 6.65 26.64 22.28
CA PRO A 65 6.27 27.58 23.32
C PRO A 65 5.67 26.89 24.56
N ILE A 66 4.94 25.79 24.39
CA ILE A 66 4.36 25.03 25.51
C ILE A 66 5.47 24.32 26.29
N ARG A 67 6.47 23.78 25.59
CA ARG A 67 7.63 23.15 26.21
C ARG A 67 8.43 24.17 27.04
N ASP A 68 8.65 25.37 26.53
CA ASP A 68 9.40 26.42 27.21
C ASP A 68 8.71 26.88 28.51
N LEU A 69 7.37 26.99 28.48
CA LEU A 69 6.55 27.28 29.67
C LEU A 69 6.59 26.17 30.72
N LEU A 70 6.69 24.90 30.31
CA LEU A 70 6.80 23.75 31.22
C LEU A 70 8.23 23.55 31.77
N GLN A 71 9.25 24.04 31.06
CA GLN A 71 10.66 23.94 31.46
C GLN A 71 11.16 25.18 32.20
N SER A 72 10.38 26.25 32.23
CA SER A 72 10.67 27.43 33.04
C SER A 72 10.64 27.08 34.53
N PRO A 73 11.65 27.47 35.33
CA PRO A 73 11.78 27.10 36.75
C PRO A 73 10.79 27.80 37.70
N GLU A 74 9.68 28.35 37.19
CA GLU A 74 8.64 29.07 37.94
C GLU A 74 7.36 28.25 38.18
N ASN A 75 7.43 26.92 38.13
CA ASN A 75 6.35 26.05 38.66
C ASN A 75 6.90 25.15 39.78
N THR A 76 7.27 25.76 40.91
CA THR A 76 7.36 25.12 42.22
C THR A 76 6.65 26.00 43.24
#